data_AF-A0A6V8CY34-F1
#
_entry.id   AF-A0A6V8CY34-F1
#
_cell.length_a   1.000
_cell.length_b   1.000
_cell.length_c   1.000
_cell.angle_alpha   90.00
_cell.angle_beta   90.00
_cell.angle_gamma   90.00
#
_symmetry.space_group_name_H-M   'P 1'
#
loop_
_entity.id
_entity.type
_entity.pdbx_description
1 polymer ?
#
loop_
_entity_poly.entity_id
_entity_poly.type
_entity_poly.pdbx_seq_one_letter_code
_entity_poly.pdbx_strand_id
1 'polypeptide(L)'
;MLHLFENNEQADRYLVGPELTRPGIAESCALHPPNVSRTMRELLRKELVSEHTRNVKGEDRRQKTWQLTDEGRKSVKATIKRLSSISIVIRDNSGELLELEASEVSKRLDAKISLLQILMHAQHEGVLTYGDIRFGAIRKAESFDKSPPGRLKALTGAHATYHNKPPKTRFVHGRESQIDQLNDWFEQRKPCMVVHGIAGIGKSTLVAHWLNGQLEQNPNLSVCWYPCQPWDTPLGLATSLLHRFGIDEKHDPYNLIETLPLNPGGVVDVDTWRRRLLAYLTDARTIRERFKSVSEGPPPYWLIVLDDVHHIESEAAKLLGALLQISKSSPLRIIMISRTRPTVYDRRDVHTREIVTEHSLQGLSKLEMQNWLSKINVDEDLESVFEKTGGHPLALELFELYGQSLHVDWLQFLDDEILFKLPDNERQLLTNLASHDKPVSWDLLAEQSNWSGPPPKDLISHGILIELSEGMWLHEALKERLLRDIQLD
;
A
#
# COMPACT_ATOMS: atom_id res chain seq x y z
N MET A 1 -16.32 -27.51 22.46
CA MET A 1 -17.63 -27.15 23.05
C MET A 1 -17.70 -25.64 23.35
N LEU A 2 -16.84 -25.08 24.21
CA LEU A 2 -16.77 -23.61 24.39
C LEU A 2 -16.46 -22.88 23.08
N HIS A 3 -15.45 -23.33 22.32
CA HIS A 3 -15.12 -22.78 21.01
C HIS A 3 -16.31 -22.68 20.03
N LEU A 4 -17.12 -23.74 19.96
CA LEU A 4 -18.32 -23.76 19.11
C LEU A 4 -19.41 -22.82 19.63
N PHE A 5 -19.47 -22.59 20.94
CA PHE A 5 -20.39 -21.65 21.56
C PHE A 5 -19.98 -20.20 21.32
N GLU A 6 -18.68 -19.90 21.35
CA GLU A 6 -18.13 -18.58 21.00
C GLU A 6 -18.41 -18.23 19.53
N ASN A 7 -18.48 -19.23 18.66
CA ASN A 7 -18.80 -19.07 17.23
C ASN A 7 -20.28 -19.33 16.88
N ASN A 8 -21.18 -19.32 17.87
CA ASN A 8 -22.57 -19.74 17.70
C ASN A 8 -23.38 -18.81 16.75
N GLU A 9 -22.97 -17.55 16.59
CA GLU A 9 -23.58 -16.59 15.65
C GLU A 9 -23.43 -17.00 14.17
N GLN A 10 -22.52 -17.93 13.88
CA GLN A 10 -22.27 -18.45 12.54
C GLN A 10 -23.15 -19.68 12.22
N ALA A 11 -23.91 -20.20 13.19
CA ALA A 11 -24.66 -21.46 13.05
C ALA A 11 -25.70 -21.43 11.92
N ASP A 12 -26.36 -20.29 11.69
CA ASP A 12 -27.44 -20.16 10.69
C ASP A 12 -26.95 -19.53 9.37
N ARG A 13 -25.63 -19.38 9.19
CA ARG A 13 -25.04 -18.75 8.00
C ARG A 13 -24.68 -19.78 6.93
N TYR A 14 -24.94 -19.42 5.68
CA TYR A 14 -24.56 -20.21 4.50
C TYR A 14 -23.04 -20.19 4.25
N LEU A 15 -22.41 -19.03 4.46
CA LEU A 15 -20.96 -18.82 4.42
C LEU A 15 -20.44 -18.65 5.85
N VAL A 16 -19.52 -19.52 6.26
CA VAL A 16 -18.94 -19.54 7.60
C VAL A 16 -17.44 -19.30 7.57
N GLY A 17 -16.86 -18.86 8.68
CA GLY A 17 -15.41 -18.73 8.81
C GLY A 17 -14.71 -20.07 9.06
N PRO A 18 -13.36 -20.09 8.94
CA PRO A 18 -12.56 -21.30 9.11
C PRO A 18 -12.63 -21.85 10.55
N GLU A 19 -13.10 -21.07 11.53
CA GLU A 19 -13.14 -21.44 12.96
C GLU A 19 -14.05 -22.65 13.22
N LEU A 20 -15.03 -22.93 12.35
CA LEU A 20 -15.92 -24.08 12.48
C LEU A 20 -15.40 -25.35 11.78
N THR A 21 -14.27 -25.27 11.09
CA THR A 21 -13.64 -26.38 10.36
C THR A 21 -12.72 -27.19 11.27
N ARG A 22 -12.30 -28.38 10.80
CA ARG A 22 -11.40 -29.25 11.56
C ARG A 22 -10.06 -28.55 11.87
N PRO A 23 -9.39 -27.89 10.91
CA PRO A 23 -8.19 -27.10 11.20
C PRO A 23 -8.45 -25.95 12.18
N GLY A 24 -9.51 -25.16 11.98
CA GLY A 24 -9.78 -24.01 12.86
C GLY A 24 -10.11 -24.39 14.30
N ILE A 25 -10.84 -25.49 14.52
CA ILE A 25 -11.10 -26.03 15.86
C ILE A 25 -9.81 -26.59 16.47
N ALA A 26 -8.97 -27.23 15.67
CA ALA A 26 -7.69 -27.78 16.11
C ALA A 26 -6.78 -26.66 16.62
N GLU A 27 -6.63 -25.59 15.83
CA GLU A 27 -5.85 -24.41 16.19
C GLU A 27 -6.39 -23.74 17.47
N SER A 28 -7.68 -23.43 17.50
CA SER A 28 -8.30 -22.67 18.61
C SER A 28 -8.30 -23.43 19.94
N CYS A 29 -8.28 -24.77 19.90
CA CYS A 29 -8.24 -25.61 21.10
C CYS A 29 -6.84 -26.19 21.37
N ALA A 30 -5.81 -25.81 20.61
CA ALA A 30 -4.46 -26.40 20.67
C ALA A 30 -4.45 -27.93 20.61
N LEU A 31 -5.25 -28.52 19.70
CA LEU A 31 -5.38 -29.96 19.49
C LEU A 31 -4.81 -30.38 18.15
N HIS A 32 -4.29 -31.61 18.07
CA HIS A 32 -3.95 -32.21 16.78
C HIS A 32 -5.25 -32.52 15.98
N PRO A 33 -5.36 -32.21 14.67
CA PRO A 33 -6.61 -32.35 13.89
C PRO A 33 -7.34 -33.72 13.92
N PRO A 34 -6.64 -34.87 13.98
CA PRO A 34 -7.25 -36.18 14.19
C PRO A 34 -7.99 -36.30 15.54
N ASN A 35 -7.51 -35.64 16.60
CA ASN A 35 -8.16 -35.66 17.90
C ASN A 35 -9.48 -34.91 17.86
N VAL A 36 -9.55 -33.79 17.13
CA VAL A 36 -10.82 -33.09 16.86
C VAL A 36 -11.84 -34.02 16.21
N SER A 37 -11.40 -34.83 15.23
CA SER A 37 -12.29 -35.77 14.54
C SER A 37 -12.77 -36.92 15.42
N ARG A 38 -12.00 -37.32 16.45
CA ARG A 38 -12.41 -38.31 17.45
C ARG A 38 -13.43 -37.70 18.41
N THR A 39 -13.13 -36.54 18.97
CA THR A 39 -14.03 -35.81 19.88
C THR A 39 -15.35 -35.44 19.22
N MET A 40 -15.33 -34.97 17.97
CA MET A 40 -16.57 -34.64 17.24
C MET A 40 -17.44 -35.86 16.99
N ARG A 41 -16.86 -37.05 16.73
CA ARG A 41 -17.64 -38.29 16.61
C ARG A 41 -18.35 -38.66 17.91
N GLU A 42 -17.70 -38.46 19.06
CA GLU A 42 -18.32 -38.68 20.36
C GLU A 42 -19.42 -37.66 20.67
N LEU A 43 -19.19 -36.39 20.36
CA LEU A 43 -20.20 -35.32 20.55
C LEU A 43 -21.40 -35.46 19.61
N LEU A 44 -21.19 -35.95 18.38
CA LEU A 44 -22.25 -36.30 17.44
C LEU A 44 -23.10 -37.46 17.97
N ARG A 45 -22.48 -38.52 18.52
CA ARG A 45 -23.20 -39.65 19.13
C ARG A 45 -24.05 -39.24 20.34
N LYS A 46 -23.62 -38.20 21.07
CA LYS A 46 -24.35 -37.63 22.20
C LYS A 46 -25.34 -36.53 21.79
N GLU A 47 -25.52 -36.30 20.49
CA GLU A 47 -26.42 -35.27 19.94
C GLU A 47 -26.13 -33.85 20.42
N LEU A 48 -24.90 -33.56 20.89
CA LEU A 48 -24.49 -32.24 21.39
C LEU A 48 -24.00 -31.31 20.27
N VAL A 49 -23.62 -31.89 19.13
CA VAL A 49 -23.08 -31.18 17.96
C VAL A 49 -23.73 -31.74 16.70
N SER A 50 -23.91 -30.90 15.68
CA SER A 50 -24.32 -31.31 14.33
C SER A 50 -23.21 -31.01 13.31
N GLU A 51 -23.08 -31.87 12.30
CA GLU A 51 -22.11 -31.75 11.21
C GLU A 51 -22.83 -31.25 9.94
N HIS A 52 -22.23 -30.27 9.27
CA HIS A 52 -22.73 -29.67 8.03
C HIS A 52 -21.59 -29.55 7.01
N THR A 53 -21.92 -29.55 5.72
CA THR A 53 -20.97 -29.23 4.66
C THR A 53 -21.27 -27.83 4.13
N ARG A 54 -20.37 -26.86 4.32
CA ARG A 54 -20.62 -25.44 4.04
C ARG A 54 -19.47 -24.78 3.28
N ASN A 55 -19.76 -23.64 2.64
CA ASN A 55 -18.73 -22.79 2.06
C ASN A 55 -17.98 -22.08 3.19
N VAL A 56 -16.65 -22.06 3.12
CA VAL A 56 -15.77 -21.43 4.10
C VAL A 56 -15.14 -20.20 3.46
N LYS A 57 -15.05 -19.09 4.21
CA LYS A 57 -14.39 -17.86 3.71
C LYS A 57 -12.93 -18.15 3.32
N GLY A 58 -12.54 -17.75 2.11
CA GLY A 58 -11.17 -17.91 1.60
C GLY A 58 -10.84 -19.30 1.05
N GLU A 59 -11.83 -20.19 0.93
CA GLU A 59 -11.64 -21.55 0.42
C GLU A 59 -12.60 -21.81 -0.74
N ASP A 60 -12.07 -22.31 -1.86
CA ASP A 60 -12.86 -22.61 -3.07
C ASP A 60 -13.74 -23.86 -2.93
N ARG A 61 -13.42 -24.71 -1.93
CA ARG A 61 -14.11 -25.98 -1.69
C ARG A 61 -14.95 -25.95 -0.41
N ARG A 62 -16.12 -26.57 -0.48
CA ARG A 62 -16.96 -26.83 0.70
C ARG A 62 -16.23 -27.74 1.68
N GLN A 63 -16.25 -27.37 2.95
CA GLN A 63 -15.64 -28.16 4.01
C GLN A 63 -16.68 -28.62 5.04
N LYS A 64 -16.32 -29.65 5.81
CA LYS A 64 -17.09 -30.09 6.97
C LYS A 64 -16.94 -29.10 8.11
N THR A 65 -18.06 -28.70 8.68
CA THR A 65 -18.16 -27.74 9.78
C THR A 65 -19.06 -28.28 10.88
N TRP A 66 -18.75 -27.94 12.12
CA TRP A 66 -19.51 -28.40 13.29
C TRP A 66 -20.15 -27.23 14.02
N GLN A 67 -21.35 -27.44 14.56
CA GLN A 67 -22.07 -26.45 15.37
C GLN A 67 -22.81 -27.12 16.52
N LEU A 68 -23.06 -26.40 17.62
CA LEU A 68 -23.81 -26.93 18.76
C LEU A 68 -25.30 -27.11 18.41
N THR A 69 -25.88 -28.22 18.86
CA THR A 69 -27.34 -28.42 18.92
C THR A 69 -27.93 -27.65 20.09
N ASP A 70 -29.26 -27.61 20.22
CA ASP A 70 -29.91 -26.98 21.37
C ASP A 70 -29.54 -27.63 22.70
N GLU A 71 -29.39 -28.96 22.72
CA GLU A 71 -28.88 -29.70 23.88
C GLU A 71 -27.41 -29.37 24.16
N GLY A 72 -26.59 -29.29 23.11
CA GLY A 72 -25.20 -28.80 23.20
C GLY A 72 -25.11 -27.42 23.82
N ARG A 73 -25.97 -26.47 23.40
CA ARG A 73 -26.01 -25.10 23.93
C ARG A 73 -26.38 -25.09 25.42
N LYS A 74 -27.36 -25.91 25.84
CA LYS A 74 -27.73 -26.03 27.26
C LYS A 74 -26.59 -26.61 28.09
N SER A 75 -25.95 -27.68 27.60
CA SER A 75 -24.80 -28.33 28.26
C SER A 75 -23.60 -27.40 28.42
N VAL A 76 -23.29 -26.61 27.38
CA VAL A 76 -22.17 -25.66 27.40
C VAL A 76 -22.43 -24.50 28.35
N LYS A 77 -23.66 -23.98 28.48
CA LYS A 77 -23.97 -22.91 29.44
C LYS A 77 -23.66 -23.30 30.89
N ALA A 78 -24.00 -24.53 31.28
CA ALA A 78 -23.65 -25.05 32.61
C ALA A 78 -22.11 -25.16 32.78
N THR A 79 -21.42 -25.59 31.73
CA THR A 79 -19.96 -25.69 31.71
C THR A 79 -19.28 -24.32 31.81
N ILE A 80 -19.76 -23.32 31.07
CA ILE A 80 -19.26 -21.94 31.12
C ILE A 80 -19.40 -21.38 32.54
N LYS A 81 -20.55 -21.58 33.19
CA LYS A 81 -20.74 -21.10 34.56
C LYS A 81 -19.70 -21.68 35.53
N ARG A 82 -19.40 -22.99 35.40
CA ARG A 82 -18.39 -23.67 36.22
C ARG A 82 -16.96 -23.21 35.90
N LEU A 83 -16.65 -22.98 34.62
CA LEU A 83 -15.31 -22.56 34.20
C LEU A 83 -15.04 -21.08 34.45
N SER A 84 -16.09 -20.25 34.48
CA SER A 84 -15.98 -18.81 34.75
C SER A 84 -15.52 -18.54 36.18
N SER A 85 -15.90 -19.38 37.13
CA SER A 85 -15.52 -19.25 38.55
C SER A 85 -14.15 -19.85 38.89
N ILE A 86 -13.35 -20.22 37.89
CA ILE A 86 -11.98 -20.69 38.12
C ILE A 86 -11.12 -19.47 38.45
N SER A 87 -10.41 -19.53 39.58
CA SER A 87 -9.43 -18.51 39.96
C SER A 87 -8.19 -18.58 39.08
N ILE A 88 -7.78 -17.44 38.55
CA ILE A 88 -6.67 -17.28 37.62
C ILE A 88 -5.78 -16.15 38.14
N VAL A 89 -4.48 -16.42 38.19
CA VAL A 89 -3.49 -15.41 38.54
C VAL A 89 -3.17 -14.56 37.33
N ILE A 90 -3.23 -13.24 37.49
CA ILE A 90 -2.89 -12.27 36.48
C ILE A 90 -1.90 -11.24 37.02
N ARG A 91 -1.09 -10.66 36.15
CA ARG A 91 -0.29 -9.48 36.43
C ARG A 91 -0.96 -8.28 35.77
N ASP A 92 -1.37 -7.32 36.57
CA ASP A 92 -2.09 -6.15 36.09
C ASP A 92 -1.16 -5.09 35.46
N ASN A 93 -1.74 -3.96 35.04
CA ASN A 93 -0.99 -2.83 34.47
C ASN A 93 -0.05 -2.11 35.44
N SER A 94 -0.21 -2.31 36.75
CA SER A 94 0.68 -1.80 37.79
C SER A 94 1.83 -2.78 38.11
N GLY A 95 1.78 -3.99 37.55
CA GLY A 95 2.74 -5.07 37.80
C GLY A 95 2.40 -5.94 39.02
N GLU A 96 1.25 -5.72 39.65
CA GLU A 96 0.76 -6.48 40.81
C GLU A 96 0.16 -7.82 40.38
N LEU A 97 0.41 -8.87 41.16
CA LEU A 97 -0.19 -10.18 40.96
C LEU A 97 -1.54 -10.25 41.68
N LEU A 98 -2.60 -10.47 40.92
CA LEU A 98 -3.97 -10.57 41.39
C LEU A 98 -4.54 -11.93 41.03
N GLU A 99 -5.32 -12.51 41.93
CA GLU A 99 -6.09 -13.72 41.67
C GLU A 99 -7.56 -13.33 41.44
N LEU A 100 -8.09 -13.61 40.26
CA LEU A 100 -9.44 -13.23 39.84
C LEU A 100 -10.17 -14.40 39.21
N GLU A 101 -11.50 -14.37 39.23
CA GLU A 101 -12.31 -15.32 38.47
C GLU A 101 -12.08 -15.14 36.97
N ALA A 102 -12.04 -16.25 36.22
CA ALA A 102 -11.82 -16.26 34.78
C ALA A 102 -12.78 -15.35 34.00
N SER A 103 -14.00 -15.11 34.49
CA SER A 103 -14.94 -14.15 33.90
C SER A 103 -14.52 -12.68 34.00
N GLU A 104 -13.66 -12.33 34.95
CA GLU A 104 -13.25 -10.95 35.23
C GLU A 104 -11.90 -10.61 34.57
N VAL A 105 -11.11 -11.63 34.22
CA VAL A 105 -9.77 -11.50 33.63
C VAL A 105 -9.76 -10.63 32.37
N SER A 106 -10.68 -10.85 31.41
CA SER A 106 -10.72 -10.05 30.17
C SER A 106 -10.94 -8.56 30.45
N LYS A 107 -11.77 -8.22 31.45
CA LYS A 107 -12.00 -6.82 31.83
C LYS A 107 -10.78 -6.22 32.51
N ARG A 108 -10.11 -6.98 33.38
CA ARG A 108 -8.96 -6.47 34.14
C ARG A 108 -7.70 -6.31 33.30
N LEU A 109 -7.55 -7.12 32.26
CA LEU A 109 -6.45 -7.04 31.29
C LEU A 109 -6.73 -6.07 30.13
N ASP A 110 -7.92 -5.44 30.10
CA ASP A 110 -8.37 -4.57 29.01
C ASP A 110 -8.22 -5.24 27.62
N ALA A 111 -8.38 -6.57 27.54
CA ALA A 111 -8.05 -7.35 26.36
C ALA A 111 -9.26 -8.12 25.80
N LYS A 112 -9.35 -8.23 24.47
CA LYS A 112 -10.43 -8.95 23.78
C LYS A 112 -10.10 -10.45 23.69
N ILE A 113 -10.02 -11.11 24.83
CA ILE A 113 -9.74 -12.55 24.95
C ILE A 113 -10.97 -13.33 25.36
N SER A 114 -11.14 -14.53 24.80
CA SER A 114 -12.25 -15.41 25.13
C SER A 114 -12.00 -16.19 26.41
N LEU A 115 -13.07 -16.72 27.03
CA LEU A 115 -12.95 -17.56 28.22
C LEU A 115 -12.10 -18.80 27.94
N LEU A 116 -12.23 -19.39 26.74
CA LEU A 116 -11.39 -20.51 26.32
C LEU A 116 -9.91 -20.12 26.30
N GLN A 117 -9.57 -18.98 25.69
CA GLN A 117 -8.19 -18.50 25.61
C GLN A 117 -7.61 -18.23 27.00
N ILE A 118 -8.37 -17.55 27.87
CA ILE A 118 -7.99 -17.30 29.26
C ILE A 118 -7.58 -18.59 29.97
N LEU A 119 -8.41 -19.64 29.86
CA LEU A 119 -8.17 -20.91 30.53
C LEU A 119 -6.98 -21.67 29.93
N MET A 120 -6.82 -21.62 28.61
CA MET A 120 -5.67 -22.23 27.93
C MET A 120 -4.35 -21.57 28.35
N HIS A 121 -4.29 -20.24 28.35
CA HIS A 121 -3.10 -19.51 28.78
C HIS A 121 -2.82 -19.72 30.27
N ALA A 122 -3.85 -19.69 31.13
CA ALA A 122 -3.69 -19.99 32.56
C ALA A 122 -3.11 -21.39 32.80
N GLN A 123 -3.56 -22.40 32.04
CA GLN A 123 -3.10 -23.77 32.18
C GLN A 123 -1.62 -23.95 31.78
N HIS A 124 -1.17 -23.23 30.76
CA HIS A 124 0.20 -23.39 30.23
C HIS A 124 1.23 -22.45 30.85
N GLU A 125 0.82 -21.26 31.29
CA GLU A 125 1.72 -20.18 31.69
C GLU A 125 1.61 -19.82 33.18
N GLY A 126 0.53 -20.22 33.84
CA GLY A 126 0.29 -19.99 35.27
C GLY A 126 -0.05 -18.55 35.66
N VAL A 127 0.42 -17.54 34.92
CA VAL A 127 0.13 -16.12 35.15
C VAL A 127 -0.09 -15.38 33.82
N LEU A 128 -1.25 -14.73 33.64
CA LEU A 128 -1.51 -13.89 32.46
C LEU A 128 -1.07 -12.46 32.71
N THR A 129 -0.35 -11.82 31.78
CA THR A 129 0.20 -10.46 32.00
C THR A 129 -0.53 -9.41 31.17
N TYR A 130 -0.76 -8.24 31.78
CA TYR A 130 -1.28 -7.06 31.08
C TYR A 130 -0.34 -6.61 29.96
N GLY A 131 -0.92 -6.34 28.78
CA GLY A 131 -0.15 -5.93 27.60
C GLY A 131 0.56 -7.07 26.87
N ASP A 132 0.27 -8.34 27.22
CA ASP A 132 0.72 -9.47 26.43
C ASP A 132 0.12 -9.40 25.02
N ILE A 133 1.01 -9.35 24.02
CA ILE A 133 0.69 -9.19 22.60
C ILE A 133 -0.26 -10.29 22.08
N ARG A 134 -0.29 -11.46 22.74
CA ARG A 134 -1.16 -12.59 22.37
C ARG A 134 -2.63 -12.33 22.68
N PHE A 135 -2.92 -11.37 23.56
CA PHE A 135 -4.28 -11.04 24.00
C PHE A 135 -4.96 -9.96 23.14
N GLY A 136 -4.26 -9.44 22.13
CA GLY A 136 -4.75 -8.41 21.23
C GLY A 136 -4.65 -6.99 21.80
N ALA A 137 -5.17 -6.01 21.07
CA ALA A 137 -5.04 -4.60 21.44
C ALA A 137 -5.79 -4.25 22.74
N ILE A 138 -5.11 -3.50 23.62
CA ILE A 138 -5.63 -2.98 24.89
C ILE A 138 -6.77 -1.98 24.61
N ARG A 139 -7.93 -2.17 25.23
CA ARG A 139 -9.07 -1.25 25.17
C ARG A 139 -9.43 -0.78 26.57
N LYS A 140 -9.20 0.51 26.87
CA LYS A 140 -9.84 1.15 28.02
C LYS A 140 -11.36 1.10 27.84
N ALA A 141 -12.07 0.65 28.88
CA ALA A 141 -13.53 0.66 28.93
C ALA A 141 -14.08 2.10 29.04
N GLU A 142 -13.95 2.90 27.99
CA GLU A 142 -14.88 4.01 27.77
C GLU A 142 -16.10 3.48 27.03
N SER A 143 -17.27 3.84 27.56
CA SER A 143 -18.60 3.41 27.16
C SER A 143 -18.83 3.53 25.65
N PHE A 144 -18.61 2.44 24.93
CA PHE A 144 -19.29 2.20 23.67
C PHE A 144 -20.73 1.81 24.00
N ASP A 145 -21.57 2.83 24.10
CA ASP A 145 -23.01 2.70 24.04
C ASP A 145 -23.34 1.84 22.80
N LYS A 146 -23.89 0.64 23.04
CA LYS A 146 -24.35 -0.25 21.98
C LYS A 146 -25.63 0.35 21.40
N SER A 147 -25.46 1.37 20.56
CA SER A 147 -26.46 1.65 19.54
C SER A 147 -26.64 0.37 18.68
N PRO A 148 -27.87 0.02 18.26
CA PRO A 148 -28.08 -1.11 17.33
C PRO A 148 -27.15 -0.95 16.12
N PRO A 149 -26.75 -2.04 15.41
CA PRO A 149 -25.83 -1.93 14.29
C PRO A 149 -26.38 -0.90 13.32
N GLY A 150 -25.81 0.31 13.41
CA GLY A 150 -26.20 1.41 12.58
C GLY A 150 -25.95 0.94 11.15
N ARG A 151 -26.90 1.24 10.26
CA ARG A 151 -26.70 1.19 8.82
C ARG A 151 -25.25 1.57 8.53
N LEU A 152 -24.47 0.65 7.92
CA LEU A 152 -23.06 0.89 7.59
C LEU A 152 -22.97 2.29 6.99
N LYS A 153 -22.37 3.21 7.73
CA LYS A 153 -22.22 4.59 7.30
C LYS A 153 -20.91 4.65 6.53
N ALA A 154 -20.97 5.00 5.25
CA ALA A 154 -19.75 5.23 4.48
C ALA A 154 -18.85 6.23 5.25
N LEU A 155 -17.54 5.97 5.23
CA LEU A 155 -16.47 6.71 5.96
C LEU A 155 -16.28 6.39 7.46
N THR A 156 -17.16 5.62 8.13
CA THR A 156 -16.94 5.27 9.55
C THR A 156 -15.81 4.24 9.72
N GLY A 157 -14.72 4.63 10.40
CA GLY A 157 -13.55 3.77 10.65
C GLY A 157 -12.51 3.74 9.52
N ALA A 158 -12.70 4.51 8.44
CA ALA A 158 -11.67 4.69 7.42
C ALA A 158 -10.60 5.63 7.95
N HIS A 159 -9.46 5.10 8.39
CA HIS A 159 -8.27 5.91 8.60
C HIS A 159 -7.77 6.40 7.25
N ALA A 160 -7.57 7.71 7.10
CA ALA A 160 -7.01 8.30 5.89
C ALA A 160 -5.67 7.64 5.54
N THR A 161 -5.59 7.01 4.36
CA THR A 161 -4.37 6.38 3.84
C THR A 161 -3.42 7.38 3.16
N TYR A 162 -3.81 8.66 3.12
CA TYR A 162 -3.04 9.74 2.49
C TYR A 162 -2.33 10.61 3.53
N HIS A 163 -1.31 11.34 3.08
CA HIS A 163 -0.58 12.32 3.87
C HIS A 163 -0.91 13.76 3.43
N ASN A 164 -0.95 14.68 4.39
CA ASN A 164 -1.17 16.11 4.15
C ASN A 164 0.10 16.86 3.73
N LYS A 165 1.25 16.19 3.81
CA LYS A 165 2.58 16.72 3.47
C LYS A 165 3.33 15.65 2.68
N PRO A 166 4.26 16.03 1.81
CA PRO A 166 5.14 15.07 1.17
C PRO A 166 5.97 14.29 2.21
N PRO A 167 6.45 13.09 1.87
CA PRO A 167 7.37 12.35 2.72
C PRO A 167 8.64 13.18 2.99
N LYS A 168 9.27 12.96 4.14
CA LYS A 168 10.57 13.57 4.44
C LYS A 168 11.62 12.96 3.53
N THR A 169 12.19 13.76 2.64
CA THR A 169 13.29 13.36 1.77
C THR A 169 14.63 13.73 2.38
N ARG A 170 15.69 13.05 1.95
CA ARG A 170 17.07 13.54 2.12
C ARG A 170 17.30 14.75 1.22
N PHE A 171 18.50 15.34 1.32
CA PHE A 171 18.90 16.43 0.45
C PHE A 171 18.89 15.95 -1.01
N VAL A 172 18.22 16.68 -1.89
CA VAL A 172 18.22 16.37 -3.33
C VAL A 172 19.44 17.03 -3.96
N HIS A 173 20.22 16.25 -4.67
CA HIS A 173 21.41 16.71 -5.39
C HIS A 173 21.11 16.80 -6.88
N GLY A 174 21.42 17.94 -7.50
CA GLY A 174 21.11 18.19 -8.91
C GLY A 174 19.61 18.33 -9.16
N ARG A 175 19.16 17.98 -10.37
CA ARG A 175 17.76 18.03 -10.82
C ARG A 175 17.13 19.42 -11.00
N GLU A 176 17.95 20.48 -11.07
CA GLU A 176 17.44 21.86 -11.20
C GLU A 176 16.55 22.03 -12.43
N SER A 177 16.96 21.50 -13.58
CA SER A 177 16.15 21.58 -14.80
C SER A 177 14.79 20.88 -14.68
N GLN A 178 14.70 19.82 -13.88
CA GLN A 178 13.47 19.07 -13.64
C GLN A 178 12.57 19.80 -12.63
N ILE A 179 13.17 20.46 -11.64
CA ILE A 179 12.47 21.36 -10.71
C ILE A 179 11.88 22.55 -11.47
N ASP A 180 12.64 23.16 -12.39
CA ASP A 180 12.17 24.27 -13.23
C ASP A 180 10.97 23.85 -14.09
N GLN A 181 10.99 22.65 -14.67
CA GLN A 181 9.84 22.12 -15.43
C GLN A 181 8.60 21.89 -14.56
N LEU A 182 8.77 21.48 -13.29
CA LEU A 182 7.67 21.38 -12.33
C LEU A 182 7.12 22.76 -11.95
N ASN A 183 7.99 23.75 -11.79
CA ASN A 183 7.60 25.14 -11.55
C ASN A 183 6.80 25.70 -12.75
N ASP A 184 7.33 25.57 -13.97
CA ASP A 184 6.66 26.00 -15.20
C ASP A 184 5.27 25.38 -15.36
N TRP A 185 5.16 24.07 -15.13
CA TRP A 185 3.88 23.35 -15.18
C TRP A 185 2.88 23.91 -14.15
N PHE A 186 3.34 24.14 -12.93
CA PHE A 186 2.51 24.62 -11.83
C PHE A 186 2.05 26.06 -12.06
N GLU A 187 2.93 26.93 -12.55
CA GLU A 187 2.64 28.32 -12.90
C GLU A 187 1.66 28.44 -14.07
N GLN A 188 1.82 27.60 -15.10
CA GLN A 188 0.90 27.52 -16.24
C GLN A 188 -0.49 26.96 -15.87
N ARG A 189 -0.67 26.51 -14.62
CA ARG A 189 -1.92 25.91 -14.10
C ARG A 189 -2.40 24.72 -14.94
N LYS A 190 -1.46 23.95 -15.47
CA LYS A 190 -1.80 22.76 -16.26
C LYS A 190 -2.46 21.70 -15.36
N PRO A 191 -3.47 20.95 -15.86
CA PRO A 191 -4.26 20.05 -15.00
C PRO A 191 -3.46 18.90 -14.39
N CYS A 192 -2.56 18.28 -15.16
CA CYS A 192 -1.84 17.10 -14.72
C CYS A 192 -0.36 17.10 -15.13
N MET A 193 0.50 16.68 -14.21
CA MET A 193 1.91 16.33 -14.44
C MET A 193 2.08 14.84 -14.23
N VAL A 194 2.78 14.17 -15.13
CA VAL A 194 3.15 12.77 -15.00
C VAL A 194 4.66 12.68 -14.90
N VAL A 195 5.17 12.28 -13.74
CA VAL A 195 6.59 12.02 -13.53
C VAL A 195 6.80 10.51 -13.61
N HIS A 196 7.45 10.04 -14.67
CA HIS A 196 7.67 8.61 -14.87
C HIS A 196 9.15 8.26 -15.07
N GLY A 197 9.52 7.01 -14.84
CA GLY A 197 10.92 6.57 -14.81
C GLY A 197 11.11 5.30 -13.97
N ILE A 198 12.25 4.61 -14.12
CA ILE A 198 12.51 3.37 -13.38
C ILE A 198 12.45 3.52 -11.86
N ALA A 199 12.32 2.41 -11.15
CA ALA A 199 12.40 2.38 -9.69
C ALA A 199 13.71 3.01 -9.21
N GLY A 200 13.71 3.64 -8.04
CA GLY A 200 14.93 4.19 -7.44
C GLY A 200 15.57 5.40 -8.15
N ILE A 201 15.03 5.85 -9.29
CA ILE A 201 15.53 7.03 -10.02
C ILE A 201 15.26 8.38 -9.33
N GLY A 202 14.54 8.36 -8.20
CA GLY A 202 14.26 9.54 -7.38
C GLY A 202 13.01 10.34 -7.78
N LYS A 203 12.00 9.72 -8.42
CA LYS A 203 10.76 10.43 -8.81
C LYS A 203 10.01 11.01 -7.62
N SER A 204 9.69 10.15 -6.64
CA SER A 204 8.99 10.54 -5.41
C SER A 204 9.82 11.55 -4.61
N THR A 205 11.15 11.37 -4.59
CA THR A 205 12.08 12.31 -3.96
C THR A 205 12.06 13.69 -4.63
N LEU A 206 12.11 13.76 -5.96
CA LEU A 206 12.03 15.00 -6.74
C LEU A 206 10.74 15.76 -6.46
N VAL A 207 9.59 15.08 -6.59
CA VAL A 207 8.28 15.70 -6.39
C VAL A 207 8.10 16.14 -4.93
N ALA A 208 8.53 15.33 -3.97
CA ALA A 208 8.46 15.67 -2.55
C ALA A 208 9.34 16.89 -2.21
N HIS A 209 10.55 16.96 -2.76
CA HIS A 209 11.46 18.10 -2.58
C HIS A 209 10.86 19.39 -3.15
N TRP A 210 10.44 19.36 -4.42
CA TRP A 210 9.75 20.47 -5.07
C TRP A 210 8.51 20.91 -4.27
N LEU A 211 7.70 19.96 -3.82
CA LEU A 211 6.47 20.25 -3.09
C LEU A 211 6.71 20.88 -1.72
N ASN A 212 7.80 20.51 -1.03
CA ASN A 212 8.20 21.18 0.21
C ASN A 212 8.45 22.67 -0.03
N GLY A 213 9.19 23.03 -1.09
CA GLY A 213 9.41 24.44 -1.47
C GLY A 213 8.10 25.15 -1.84
N GLN A 214 7.19 24.48 -2.54
CA GLN A 214 5.90 25.06 -2.89
C GLN A 214 5.01 25.30 -1.67
N LEU A 215 5.02 24.40 -0.68
CA LEU A 215 4.25 24.56 0.57
C LEU A 215 4.72 25.75 1.41
N GLU A 216 6.01 26.09 1.36
CA GLU A 216 6.56 27.29 2.01
C GLU A 216 6.09 28.58 1.33
N GLN A 217 6.04 28.59 0.00
CA GLN A 217 5.64 29.77 -0.79
C GLN A 217 4.11 29.94 -0.87
N ASN A 218 3.36 28.85 -0.72
CA ASN A 218 1.92 28.81 -0.94
C ASN A 218 1.15 28.27 0.27
N PRO A 219 0.79 29.12 1.25
CA PRO A 219 0.13 28.67 2.48
C PRO A 219 -1.30 28.13 2.27
N ASN A 220 -1.95 28.51 1.17
CA ASN A 220 -3.32 28.05 0.83
C ASN A 220 -3.33 26.76 -0.01
N LEU A 221 -2.16 26.17 -0.30
CA LEU A 221 -2.06 24.94 -1.07
C LEU A 221 -2.44 23.73 -0.20
N SER A 222 -3.50 23.03 -0.61
CA SER A 222 -4.03 21.86 0.09
C SER A 222 -3.52 20.58 -0.58
N VAL A 223 -2.48 19.98 -0.01
CA VAL A 223 -1.82 18.79 -0.58
C VAL A 223 -2.49 17.49 -0.12
N CYS A 224 -2.65 16.55 -1.05
CA CYS A 224 -2.98 15.15 -0.81
C CYS A 224 -1.88 14.26 -1.40
N TRP A 225 -0.99 13.71 -0.57
CA TRP A 225 -0.04 12.70 -1.02
C TRP A 225 -0.61 11.32 -0.76
N TYR A 226 -1.00 10.61 -1.82
CA TYR A 226 -1.56 9.27 -1.74
C TYR A 226 -0.54 8.25 -2.27
N PRO A 227 0.13 7.46 -1.41
CA PRO A 227 0.99 6.38 -1.85
C PRO A 227 0.15 5.19 -2.31
N CYS A 228 0.06 4.96 -3.62
CA CYS A 228 -0.70 3.86 -4.21
C CYS A 228 -0.03 2.53 -3.92
N GLN A 229 -0.70 1.67 -3.15
CA GLN A 229 -0.23 0.33 -2.82
C GLN A 229 -0.88 -0.71 -3.73
N PRO A 230 -0.26 -1.89 -3.93
CA PRO A 230 -0.85 -2.98 -4.73
C PRO A 230 -2.21 -3.49 -4.24
N TRP A 231 -2.56 -3.25 -2.97
CA TRP A 231 -3.83 -3.65 -2.37
C TRP A 231 -4.85 -2.50 -2.27
N ASP A 232 -4.52 -1.32 -2.77
CA ASP A 232 -5.47 -0.21 -2.80
C ASP A 232 -6.59 -0.45 -3.81
N THR A 233 -7.81 -0.02 -3.44
CA THR A 233 -8.99 -0.16 -4.29
C THR A 233 -9.48 1.20 -4.77
N PRO A 234 -10.21 1.28 -5.90
CA PRO A 234 -10.83 2.53 -6.34
C PRO A 234 -11.74 3.16 -5.28
N LEU A 235 -12.43 2.32 -4.49
CA LEU A 235 -13.25 2.74 -3.36
C LEU A 235 -12.40 3.40 -2.26
N GLY A 236 -11.27 2.79 -1.89
CA GLY A 236 -10.34 3.34 -0.91
C GLY A 236 -9.79 4.70 -1.35
N LEU A 237 -9.34 4.80 -2.60
CA LEU A 237 -8.86 6.07 -3.17
C LEU A 237 -9.95 7.15 -3.16
N ALA A 238 -11.15 6.85 -3.69
CA ALA A 238 -12.25 7.81 -3.73
C ALA A 238 -12.65 8.29 -2.32
N THR A 239 -12.69 7.36 -1.35
CA THR A 239 -12.96 7.65 0.07
C THR A 239 -11.92 8.60 0.66
N SER A 240 -10.64 8.29 0.49
CA SER A 240 -9.53 9.11 0.97
C SER A 240 -9.52 10.51 0.36
N LEU A 241 -9.82 10.63 -0.94
CA LEU A 241 -9.92 11.93 -1.61
C LEU A 241 -11.09 12.77 -1.08
N LEU A 242 -12.28 12.18 -0.88
CA LEU A 242 -13.42 12.90 -0.30
C LEU A 242 -13.10 13.43 1.10
N HIS A 243 -12.51 12.59 1.95
CA HIS A 243 -12.05 13.03 3.27
C HIS A 243 -11.05 14.20 3.16
N ARG A 244 -10.13 14.13 2.20
CA ARG A 244 -9.17 15.22 1.95
C ARG A 244 -9.81 16.52 1.53
N PHE A 245 -10.84 16.46 0.69
CA PHE A 245 -11.61 17.62 0.26
C PHE A 245 -12.44 18.22 1.39
N GLY A 246 -12.48 17.58 2.57
CA GLY A 246 -13.23 18.06 3.72
C GLY A 246 -14.68 17.60 3.74
N ILE A 247 -15.00 16.57 2.94
CA ILE A 247 -16.32 15.93 2.93
C ILE A 247 -16.40 14.95 4.09
N ASP A 248 -17.40 15.14 4.95
CA ASP A 248 -17.72 14.28 6.08
C ASP A 248 -19.23 14.28 6.36
N GLU A 249 -19.69 13.55 7.38
CA GLU A 249 -21.12 13.50 7.74
C GLU A 249 -21.72 14.88 8.06
N LYS A 250 -20.90 15.87 8.45
CA LYS A 250 -21.35 17.21 8.84
C LYS A 250 -21.36 18.18 7.65
N HIS A 251 -20.56 17.92 6.63
CA HIS A 251 -20.38 18.77 5.47
C HIS A 251 -20.28 17.93 4.19
N ASP A 252 -21.44 17.53 3.70
CA ASP A 252 -21.60 16.89 2.38
C ASP A 252 -22.72 17.55 1.57
N PRO A 253 -22.52 18.79 1.10
CA PRO A 253 -23.56 19.59 0.45
C PRO A 253 -24.00 19.03 -0.91
N TYR A 254 -23.20 18.15 -1.52
CA TYR A 254 -23.46 17.53 -2.82
C TYR A 254 -23.71 16.02 -2.72
N ASN A 255 -23.91 15.49 -1.51
CA ASN A 255 -24.16 14.06 -1.24
C ASN A 255 -23.09 13.13 -1.86
N LEU A 256 -21.82 13.54 -1.81
CA LEU A 256 -20.68 12.75 -2.31
C LEU A 256 -20.54 11.41 -1.59
N ILE A 257 -20.88 11.33 -0.30
CA ILE A 257 -20.79 10.10 0.49
C ILE A 257 -21.75 9.03 -0.06
N GLU A 258 -22.93 9.44 -0.55
CA GLU A 258 -23.91 8.52 -1.14
C GLU A 258 -23.45 7.89 -2.46
N THR A 259 -22.44 8.48 -3.12
CA THR A 259 -21.86 7.90 -4.33
C THR A 259 -20.91 6.75 -4.05
N LEU A 260 -20.50 6.58 -2.79
CA LEU A 260 -19.65 5.49 -2.38
C LEU A 260 -20.51 4.26 -2.01
N PRO A 261 -20.18 3.07 -2.52
CA PRO A 261 -20.84 1.84 -2.10
C PRO A 261 -20.62 1.57 -0.60
N LEU A 262 -21.69 1.15 0.08
CA LEU A 262 -21.67 0.83 1.52
C LEU A 262 -21.01 -0.52 1.83
N ASN A 263 -20.90 -1.40 0.83
CA ASN A 263 -20.32 -2.72 0.97
C ASN A 263 -18.81 -2.67 0.65
N PRO A 264 -17.94 -3.26 1.49
CA PRO A 264 -16.53 -3.46 1.15
C PRO A 264 -16.40 -4.20 -0.19
N GLY A 265 -15.59 -3.66 -1.11
CA GLY A 265 -15.42 -4.20 -2.47
C GLY A 265 -16.53 -3.82 -3.46
N GLY A 266 -17.46 -2.94 -3.09
CA GLY A 266 -18.43 -2.40 -4.04
C GLY A 266 -17.78 -1.55 -5.13
N VAL A 267 -18.40 -1.51 -6.31
CA VAL A 267 -17.95 -0.68 -7.43
C VAL A 267 -18.40 0.76 -7.21
N VAL A 268 -17.47 1.70 -7.33
CA VAL A 268 -17.77 3.14 -7.26
C VAL A 268 -18.50 3.57 -8.53
N ASP A 269 -19.64 4.27 -8.38
CA ASP A 269 -20.27 4.99 -9.50
C ASP A 269 -19.44 6.24 -9.83
N VAL A 270 -18.41 6.02 -10.65
CA VAL A 270 -17.43 7.06 -11.03
C VAL A 270 -18.11 8.25 -11.71
N ASP A 271 -19.15 8.04 -12.51
CA ASP A 271 -19.80 9.14 -13.25
C ASP A 271 -20.59 10.07 -12.33
N THR A 272 -21.30 9.50 -11.35
CA THR A 272 -22.01 10.28 -10.33
C THR A 272 -21.04 10.95 -9.36
N TRP A 273 -20.01 10.22 -8.91
CA TRP A 273 -18.94 10.76 -8.09
C TRP A 273 -18.25 11.95 -8.78
N ARG A 274 -17.87 11.80 -10.06
CA ARG A 274 -17.23 12.87 -10.86
C ARG A 274 -18.07 14.13 -10.93
N ARG A 275 -19.36 14.00 -11.27
CA ARG A 275 -20.27 15.16 -11.44
C ARG A 275 -20.47 15.91 -10.13
N ARG A 276 -20.73 15.18 -9.03
CA ARG A 276 -20.91 15.78 -7.70
C ARG A 276 -19.61 16.42 -7.20
N LEU A 277 -18.47 15.79 -7.45
CA LEU A 277 -17.18 16.30 -6.99
C LEU A 277 -16.78 17.55 -7.76
N LEU A 278 -17.02 17.57 -9.08
CA LEU A 278 -16.82 18.75 -9.90
C LEU A 278 -17.69 19.92 -9.44
N ALA A 279 -18.98 19.67 -9.14
CA ALA A 279 -19.87 20.70 -8.61
C ALA A 279 -19.35 21.25 -7.27
N TYR A 280 -18.89 20.38 -6.37
CA TYR A 280 -18.29 20.81 -5.10
C TYR A 280 -17.01 21.65 -5.31
N LEU A 281 -16.07 21.19 -6.15
CA LEU A 281 -14.78 21.84 -6.36
C LEU A 281 -14.89 23.17 -7.12
N THR A 282 -16.02 23.43 -7.79
CA THR A 282 -16.29 24.71 -8.46
C THR A 282 -17.11 25.67 -7.60
N ASP A 283 -17.68 25.20 -6.48
CA ASP A 283 -18.42 26.03 -5.53
C ASP A 283 -17.52 26.67 -4.47
N ALA A 284 -16.91 27.79 -4.84
CA ALA A 284 -16.05 28.56 -3.96
C ALA A 284 -16.74 29.08 -2.69
N ARG A 285 -18.08 29.17 -2.63
CA ARG A 285 -18.80 29.63 -1.42
C ARG A 285 -18.85 28.50 -0.40
N THR A 286 -19.28 27.32 -0.83
CA THR A 286 -19.35 26.12 0.01
C THR A 286 -17.98 25.73 0.56
N ILE A 287 -16.94 25.77 -0.27
CA ILE A 287 -15.57 25.48 0.16
C ILE A 287 -15.14 26.49 1.23
N ARG A 288 -15.36 27.78 1.01
CA ARG A 288 -15.03 28.80 2.01
C ARG A 288 -15.75 28.56 3.33
N GLU A 289 -17.04 28.22 3.30
CA GLU A 289 -17.80 27.92 4.52
C GLU A 289 -17.17 26.82 5.36
N ARG A 290 -16.63 25.78 4.73
CA ARG A 290 -15.94 24.69 5.42
C ARG A 290 -14.58 25.10 5.99
N PHE A 291 -13.81 25.89 5.26
CA PHE A 291 -12.43 26.24 5.62
C PHE A 291 -12.29 27.65 6.25
N LYS A 292 -13.40 28.29 6.60
CA LYS A 292 -13.49 29.64 7.23
C LYS A 292 -12.58 29.86 8.43
N SER A 293 -12.21 28.80 9.16
CA SER A 293 -11.35 28.88 10.35
C SER A 293 -9.85 28.96 10.05
N VAL A 294 -9.41 28.79 8.79
CA VAL A 294 -7.99 28.60 8.45
C VAL A 294 -7.33 29.86 7.88
N SER A 295 -8.07 30.78 7.23
CA SER A 295 -7.52 32.06 6.73
C SER A 295 -8.59 32.99 6.11
N GLU A 296 -8.40 34.32 6.18
CA GLU A 296 -9.18 35.35 5.44
C GLU A 296 -8.93 35.35 3.91
N GLY A 297 -8.35 34.26 3.38
CA GLY A 297 -7.85 34.15 2.02
C GLY A 297 -8.81 33.51 1.01
N PRO A 298 -8.39 33.36 -0.26
CA PRO A 298 -9.11 32.57 -1.24
C PRO A 298 -9.26 31.11 -0.77
N PRO A 299 -10.30 30.38 -1.24
CA PRO A 299 -10.47 28.97 -0.90
C PRO A 299 -9.19 28.17 -1.23
N PRO A 300 -8.92 27.08 -0.48
CA PRO A 300 -7.79 26.23 -0.78
C PRO A 300 -7.88 25.73 -2.22
N TYR A 301 -6.74 25.67 -2.89
CA TYR A 301 -6.60 24.93 -4.12
C TYR A 301 -5.90 23.61 -3.82
N TRP A 302 -6.37 22.53 -4.44
CA TRP A 302 -5.91 21.19 -4.13
C TRP A 302 -4.86 20.71 -5.12
N LEU A 303 -3.82 20.08 -4.59
CA LEU A 303 -2.85 19.32 -5.35
C LEU A 303 -2.88 17.88 -4.86
N ILE A 304 -3.28 16.95 -5.73
CA ILE A 304 -3.19 15.52 -5.46
C ILE A 304 -1.88 15.01 -6.05
N VAL A 305 -1.08 14.33 -5.24
CA VAL A 305 0.05 13.52 -5.69
C VAL A 305 -0.36 12.07 -5.52
N LEU A 306 -0.47 11.34 -6.62
CA LEU A 306 -0.63 9.90 -6.63
C LEU A 306 0.74 9.30 -6.85
N ASP A 307 1.32 8.70 -5.81
CA ASP A 307 2.64 8.09 -5.86
C ASP A 307 2.53 6.62 -6.21
N ASP A 308 3.37 6.12 -7.12
CA ASP A 308 3.31 4.75 -7.66
C ASP A 308 1.96 4.32 -8.30
N VAL A 309 1.40 5.17 -9.16
CA VAL A 309 0.08 4.96 -9.83
C VAL A 309 -0.05 3.63 -10.56
N HIS A 310 1.03 3.10 -11.13
CA HIS A 310 1.06 1.79 -11.79
C HIS A 310 0.51 0.64 -10.95
N HIS A 311 0.51 0.73 -9.61
CA HIS A 311 -0.06 -0.28 -8.73
C HIS A 311 -1.59 -0.37 -8.79
N ILE A 312 -2.28 0.74 -9.06
CA ILE A 312 -3.75 0.82 -9.04
C ILE A 312 -4.37 1.11 -10.40
N GLU A 313 -3.54 1.40 -11.41
CA GLU A 313 -4.00 1.92 -12.69
C GLU A 313 -5.05 1.03 -13.36
N SER A 314 -4.81 -0.28 -13.39
CA SER A 314 -5.70 -1.26 -14.04
C SER A 314 -7.09 -1.29 -13.40
N GLU A 315 -7.17 -1.22 -12.07
CA GLU A 315 -8.44 -1.27 -11.33
C GLU A 315 -9.13 0.10 -11.26
N ALA A 316 -8.35 1.19 -11.16
CA ALA A 316 -8.84 2.54 -10.95
C ALA A 316 -8.87 3.41 -12.22
N ALA A 317 -8.63 2.86 -13.42
CA ALA A 317 -8.53 3.61 -14.68
C ALA A 317 -9.68 4.60 -14.90
N LYS A 318 -10.93 4.17 -14.65
CA LYS A 318 -12.12 5.04 -14.79
C LYS A 318 -12.07 6.22 -13.81
N LEU A 319 -11.68 5.97 -12.56
CA LEU A 319 -11.59 6.98 -11.52
C LEU A 319 -10.45 7.97 -11.80
N LEU A 320 -9.29 7.48 -12.26
CA LEU A 320 -8.15 8.31 -12.68
C LEU A 320 -8.52 9.20 -13.87
N GLY A 321 -9.21 8.63 -14.88
CA GLY A 321 -9.73 9.41 -16.01
C GLY A 321 -10.76 10.47 -15.57
N ALA A 322 -11.63 10.14 -14.61
CA ALA A 322 -12.56 11.11 -14.03
C ALA A 322 -11.84 12.24 -13.29
N LEU A 323 -10.79 11.93 -12.52
CA LEU A 323 -9.96 12.93 -11.86
C LEU A 323 -9.28 13.88 -12.85
N LEU A 324 -8.74 13.37 -13.96
CA LEU A 324 -8.18 14.19 -15.04
C LEU A 324 -9.23 15.12 -15.69
N GLN A 325 -10.46 14.66 -15.84
CA GLN A 325 -11.56 15.50 -16.35
C GLN A 325 -11.94 16.60 -15.35
N ILE A 326 -11.93 16.27 -14.05
CA ILE A 326 -12.22 17.23 -12.98
C ILE A 326 -11.12 18.30 -12.91
N SER A 327 -9.85 17.91 -12.98
CA SER A 327 -8.72 18.86 -12.92
C SER A 327 -8.73 19.86 -14.08
N LYS A 328 -9.28 19.46 -15.25
CA LYS A 328 -9.47 20.40 -16.37
C LYS A 328 -10.50 21.50 -16.08
N SER A 329 -11.52 21.19 -15.29
CA SER A 329 -12.71 22.05 -15.11
C SER A 329 -12.81 22.65 -13.70
N SER A 330 -11.79 22.46 -12.87
CA SER A 330 -11.75 22.94 -11.49
C SER A 330 -10.33 23.38 -11.10
N PRO A 331 -10.14 24.04 -9.95
CA PRO A 331 -8.81 24.41 -9.46
C PRO A 331 -7.93 23.22 -9.00
N LEU A 332 -8.41 21.97 -9.14
CA LEU A 332 -7.68 20.77 -8.78
C LEU A 332 -6.51 20.53 -9.75
N ARG A 333 -5.31 20.28 -9.21
CA ARG A 333 -4.14 19.84 -9.97
C ARG A 333 -3.71 18.45 -9.51
N ILE A 334 -3.11 17.67 -10.42
CA ILE A 334 -2.73 16.27 -10.17
C ILE A 334 -1.28 16.04 -10.59
N ILE A 335 -0.49 15.39 -9.74
CA ILE A 335 0.79 14.79 -10.10
C ILE A 335 0.62 13.27 -10.01
N MET A 336 0.95 12.56 -11.09
CA MET A 336 1.04 11.11 -11.11
C MET A 336 2.50 10.72 -11.16
N ILE A 337 2.95 9.96 -10.17
CA ILE A 337 4.28 9.36 -10.15
C ILE A 337 4.11 7.89 -10.53
N SER A 338 4.85 7.44 -11.53
CA SER A 338 4.70 6.08 -12.03
C SER A 338 6.02 5.52 -12.54
N ARG A 339 6.13 4.20 -12.65
CA ARG A 339 7.30 3.58 -13.27
C ARG A 339 7.24 3.68 -14.78
N THR A 340 6.07 3.35 -15.31
CA THR A 340 5.73 3.40 -16.73
C THR A 340 4.80 4.57 -17.01
N ARG A 341 4.65 4.94 -18.28
CA ARG A 341 3.65 5.92 -18.70
C ARG A 341 2.24 5.35 -18.47
N PRO A 342 1.38 6.02 -17.68
CA PRO A 342 0.01 5.59 -17.49
C PRO A 342 -0.78 5.61 -18.81
N THR A 343 -1.65 4.63 -18.99
CA THR A 343 -2.56 4.45 -20.13
C THR A 343 -3.90 5.17 -19.96
N VAL A 344 -4.10 5.85 -18.82
CA VAL A 344 -5.34 6.57 -18.49
C VAL A 344 -5.59 7.83 -19.33
N TYR A 345 -4.59 8.27 -20.10
CA TYR A 345 -4.66 9.40 -21.02
C TYR A 345 -4.02 9.02 -22.37
N ASP A 346 -4.31 9.80 -23.42
CA ASP A 346 -3.75 9.56 -24.76
C ASP A 346 -2.73 10.63 -25.18
N ARG A 347 -2.03 10.39 -26.30
CA ARG A 347 -1.03 11.35 -26.82
C ARG A 347 -1.63 12.72 -27.16
N ARG A 348 -2.93 12.81 -27.47
CA ARG A 348 -3.59 14.09 -27.76
C ARG A 348 -3.77 14.90 -26.48
N ASP A 349 -3.99 14.24 -25.35
CA ASP A 349 -4.02 14.88 -24.04
C ASP A 349 -2.69 15.55 -23.68
N VAL A 350 -1.57 15.04 -24.21
CA VAL A 350 -0.24 15.61 -24.04
C VAL A 350 0.05 16.72 -25.06
N HIS A 351 -0.09 16.44 -26.36
CA HIS A 351 0.46 17.31 -27.41
C HIS A 351 -0.54 18.31 -27.98
N THR A 352 -1.84 18.04 -27.90
CA THR A 352 -2.87 18.85 -28.59
C THR A 352 -3.80 19.56 -27.61
N ARG A 353 -4.20 18.87 -26.54
CA ARG A 353 -5.11 19.40 -25.52
C ARG A 353 -4.37 20.00 -24.34
N GLU A 354 -3.06 19.73 -24.22
CA GLU A 354 -2.17 20.22 -23.16
C GLU A 354 -2.71 19.99 -21.73
N ILE A 355 -3.42 18.87 -21.54
CA ILE A 355 -4.00 18.47 -20.25
C ILE A 355 -2.94 17.81 -19.38
N VAL A 356 -2.07 17.01 -20.00
CA VAL A 356 -1.04 16.22 -19.34
C VAL A 356 0.33 16.71 -19.79
N THR A 357 1.19 17.06 -18.85
CA THR A 357 2.62 17.28 -19.10
C THR A 357 3.38 16.04 -18.64
N GLU A 358 4.17 15.45 -19.54
CA GLU A 358 4.99 14.27 -19.21
C GLU A 358 6.42 14.69 -18.89
N HIS A 359 6.96 14.14 -17.82
CA HIS A 359 8.34 14.29 -17.42
C HIS A 359 8.98 12.92 -17.21
N SER A 360 9.83 12.52 -18.16
CA SER A 360 10.59 11.28 -18.09
C SER A 360 11.88 11.50 -17.31
N LEU A 361 11.93 10.98 -16.08
CA LEU A 361 13.10 11.13 -15.22
C LEU A 361 14.17 10.09 -15.62
N GLN A 362 15.34 10.59 -15.98
CA GLN A 362 16.51 9.79 -16.38
C GLN A 362 17.51 9.68 -15.22
N GLY A 363 18.62 8.96 -15.42
CA GLY A 363 19.77 9.01 -14.50
C GLY A 363 20.32 10.44 -14.34
N LEU A 364 21.15 10.64 -13.31
CA LEU A 364 21.88 11.88 -13.12
C LEU A 364 22.97 12.02 -14.18
N SER A 365 23.08 13.21 -14.75
CA SER A 365 24.17 13.57 -15.63
C SER A 365 25.50 13.63 -14.87
N LYS A 366 26.63 13.52 -15.59
CA LYS A 366 27.97 13.67 -15.01
C LYS A 366 28.13 14.96 -14.20
N LEU A 367 27.56 16.07 -14.67
CA LEU A 367 27.58 17.35 -13.96
C LEU A 367 26.81 17.30 -12.64
N GLU A 368 25.63 16.68 -12.63
CA GLU A 368 24.83 16.54 -11.41
C GLU A 368 25.49 15.61 -10.39
N MET A 369 26.09 14.53 -10.86
CA MET A 369 26.89 13.64 -10.01
C MET A 369 28.13 14.31 -9.47
N GLN A 370 28.82 15.13 -10.26
CA GLN A 370 29.98 15.89 -9.79
C GLN A 370 29.59 16.81 -8.63
N ASN A 371 28.44 17.49 -8.75
CA ASN A 371 27.89 18.31 -7.68
C ASN A 371 27.49 17.49 -6.45
N TRP A 372 27.03 16.25 -6.63
CA TRP A 372 26.76 15.33 -5.51
C TRP A 372 28.07 14.91 -4.83
N LEU A 373 29.01 14.33 -5.59
CA LEU A 373 30.30 13.87 -5.08
C LEU A 373 31.11 14.98 -4.42
N SER A 374 31.05 16.23 -4.90
CA SER A 374 31.74 17.34 -4.24
C SER A 374 31.28 17.61 -2.79
N LYS A 375 30.10 17.12 -2.40
CA LYS A 375 29.53 17.27 -1.06
C LYS A 375 29.83 16.06 -0.16
N ILE A 376 30.44 15.01 -0.69
CA ILE A 376 30.77 13.77 0.01
C ILE A 376 32.29 13.57 -0.06
N ASN A 377 32.87 13.04 1.01
CA ASN A 377 34.30 12.72 1.02
C ASN A 377 34.53 11.31 0.48
N VAL A 378 34.64 11.17 -0.85
CA VAL A 378 34.90 9.89 -1.53
C VAL A 378 36.28 9.92 -2.21
N ASP A 379 37.05 8.84 -2.07
CA ASP A 379 38.38 8.66 -2.68
C ASP A 379 38.34 8.20 -4.16
N GLU A 380 37.16 7.90 -4.72
CA GLU A 380 37.00 7.51 -6.13
C GLU A 380 36.72 8.72 -7.04
N ASP A 381 37.20 8.65 -8.28
CA ASP A 381 36.97 9.68 -9.29
C ASP A 381 35.57 9.58 -9.92
N LEU A 382 35.07 10.71 -10.43
CA LEU A 382 33.73 10.83 -11.03
C LEU A 382 33.48 9.81 -12.14
N GLU A 383 34.51 9.49 -12.93
CA GLU A 383 34.39 8.59 -14.07
C GLU A 383 34.19 7.14 -13.61
N SER A 384 35.00 6.66 -12.65
CA SER A 384 34.80 5.35 -11.99
C SER A 384 33.40 5.22 -11.38
N VAL A 385 32.95 6.26 -10.65
CA VAL A 385 31.62 6.23 -10.03
C VAL A 385 30.51 6.23 -11.07
N PHE A 386 30.66 6.95 -12.19
CA PHE A 386 29.69 6.94 -13.28
C PHE A 386 29.58 5.56 -13.95
N GLU A 387 30.72 4.94 -14.25
CA GLU A 387 30.77 3.63 -14.89
C GLU A 387 30.07 2.57 -14.02
N LYS A 388 30.28 2.64 -12.71
CA LYS A 388 29.69 1.73 -11.72
C LYS A 388 28.18 1.93 -11.50
N THR A 389 27.74 3.19 -11.39
CA THR A 389 26.37 3.52 -10.95
C THR A 389 25.42 3.92 -12.07
N GLY A 390 25.97 4.36 -13.20
CA GLY A 390 25.20 4.91 -14.31
C GLY A 390 24.43 6.18 -14.02
N GLY A 391 24.84 6.91 -12.97
CA GLY A 391 24.08 8.06 -12.50
C GLY A 391 22.75 7.68 -11.85
N HIS A 392 22.53 6.41 -11.49
CA HIS A 392 21.33 6.02 -10.77
C HIS A 392 21.37 6.57 -9.32
N PRO A 393 20.44 7.45 -8.90
CA PRO A 393 20.48 8.09 -7.59
C PRO A 393 20.52 7.12 -6.41
N LEU A 394 19.73 6.04 -6.45
CA LEU A 394 19.77 5.05 -5.38
C LEU A 394 21.12 4.30 -5.32
N ALA A 395 21.76 4.08 -6.47
CA ALA A 395 23.07 3.41 -6.50
C ALA A 395 24.13 4.32 -5.88
N LEU A 396 24.07 5.62 -6.20
CA LEU A 396 24.94 6.65 -5.59
C LEU A 396 24.70 6.78 -4.09
N GLU A 397 23.45 6.68 -3.64
CA GLU A 397 23.11 6.72 -2.21
C GLU A 397 23.65 5.50 -1.45
N LEU A 398 23.53 4.30 -2.03
CA LEU A 398 24.12 3.09 -1.46
C LEU A 398 25.65 3.17 -1.47
N PHE A 399 26.24 3.72 -2.54
CA PHE A 399 27.68 3.96 -2.62
C PHE A 399 28.15 4.94 -1.53
N GLU A 400 27.41 6.02 -1.27
CA GLU A 400 27.68 6.96 -0.18
C GLU A 400 27.63 6.27 1.20
N LEU A 401 26.63 5.42 1.44
CA LEU A 401 26.42 4.77 2.73
C LEU A 401 27.48 3.69 3.06
N TYR A 402 27.90 2.93 2.06
CA TYR A 402 28.71 1.73 2.26
C TYR A 402 30.15 1.86 1.75
N GLY A 403 30.48 2.91 0.98
CA GLY A 403 31.79 3.12 0.38
C GLY A 403 32.18 2.03 -0.64
N GLN A 404 31.22 1.22 -1.08
CA GLN A 404 31.38 0.14 -2.05
C GLN A 404 30.25 0.20 -3.07
N SER A 405 30.57 -0.01 -4.34
CA SER A 405 29.61 0.05 -5.45
C SER A 405 28.66 -1.15 -5.54
N LEU A 406 28.94 -2.23 -4.81
CA LEU A 406 28.30 -3.55 -4.96
C LEU A 406 27.82 -4.09 -3.61
N HIS A 407 27.06 -3.29 -2.88
CA HIS A 407 26.39 -3.78 -1.68
C HIS A 407 25.30 -4.82 -2.04
N VAL A 408 25.08 -5.82 -1.18
CA VAL A 408 24.08 -6.87 -1.40
C VAL A 408 22.68 -6.28 -1.63
N ASP A 409 22.33 -5.22 -0.90
CA ASP A 409 21.05 -4.52 -1.04
C ASP A 409 20.87 -3.86 -2.41
N TRP A 410 21.97 -3.42 -3.06
CA TRP A 410 21.90 -2.87 -4.42
C TRP A 410 21.61 -3.96 -5.44
N LEU A 411 22.26 -5.12 -5.31
CA LEU A 411 22.02 -6.27 -6.20
C LEU A 411 20.60 -6.81 -6.05
N GLN A 412 20.09 -6.90 -4.81
CA GLN A 412 18.72 -7.30 -4.54
C GLN A 412 17.71 -6.29 -5.11
N PHE A 413 17.99 -4.99 -4.99
CA PHE A 413 17.17 -3.96 -5.63
C PHE A 413 17.15 -4.10 -7.15
N LEU A 414 18.31 -4.33 -7.79
CA LEU A 414 18.38 -4.55 -9.24
C LEU A 414 17.49 -5.72 -9.66
N ASP A 415 17.45 -6.80 -8.90
CA ASP A 415 16.59 -7.95 -9.16
C ASP A 415 15.11 -7.62 -9.01
N ASP A 416 14.71 -7.22 -7.81
CA ASP A 416 13.30 -7.06 -7.43
C ASP A 416 12.63 -5.90 -8.17
N GLU A 417 13.40 -4.85 -8.50
CA GLU A 417 12.86 -3.59 -8.98
C GLU A 417 13.11 -3.28 -10.45
N ILE A 418 14.12 -3.93 -11.05
CA ILE A 418 14.44 -3.78 -12.47
C ILE A 418 14.30 -5.14 -13.18
N LEU A 419 15.17 -6.11 -12.92
CA LEU A 419 15.33 -7.31 -13.75
C LEU A 419 14.10 -8.23 -13.74
N PHE A 420 13.47 -8.50 -12.60
CA PHE A 420 12.27 -9.36 -12.53
C PHE A 420 11.00 -8.72 -13.12
N LYS A 421 11.02 -7.41 -13.36
CA LYS A 421 9.88 -6.69 -13.96
C LYS A 421 10.02 -6.50 -15.47
N LEU A 422 11.20 -6.80 -16.03
CA LEU A 422 11.44 -6.71 -17.47
C LEU A 422 10.84 -7.92 -18.20
N PRO A 423 10.26 -7.70 -19.40
CA PRO A 423 9.93 -8.77 -20.32
C PRO A 423 11.13 -9.70 -20.61
N ASP A 424 10.87 -11.00 -20.83
CA ASP A 424 11.93 -11.99 -21.05
C ASP A 424 12.87 -11.64 -22.22
N ASN A 425 12.33 -11.07 -23.30
CA ASN A 425 13.11 -10.61 -24.45
C ASN A 425 14.04 -9.43 -24.10
N GLU A 426 13.60 -8.50 -23.26
CA GLU A 426 14.42 -7.39 -22.77
C GLU A 426 15.49 -7.89 -21.81
N ARG A 427 15.12 -8.80 -20.90
CA ARG A 427 16.08 -9.44 -19.99
C ARG A 427 17.17 -10.19 -20.76
N GLN A 428 16.78 -10.99 -21.76
CA GLN A 428 17.73 -11.72 -22.62
C GLN A 428 18.65 -10.77 -23.41
N LEU A 429 18.13 -9.63 -23.86
CA LEU A 429 18.93 -8.59 -24.49
C LEU A 429 20.01 -8.04 -23.56
N LEU A 430 19.64 -7.70 -22.32
CA LEU A 430 20.59 -7.22 -21.32
C LEU A 430 21.59 -8.31 -20.92
N THR A 431 21.15 -9.56 -20.74
CA THR A 431 22.01 -10.71 -20.41
C THR A 431 23.08 -10.93 -21.48
N ASN A 432 22.69 -10.89 -22.76
CA ASN A 432 23.64 -11.03 -23.86
C ASN A 432 24.64 -9.86 -23.89
N LEU A 433 24.17 -8.63 -23.70
CA LEU A 433 25.04 -7.47 -23.63
C LEU A 433 26.00 -7.54 -22.44
N ALA A 434 25.56 -8.08 -21.30
CA ALA A 434 26.38 -8.22 -20.09
C ALA A 434 27.59 -9.18 -20.28
N SER A 435 27.54 -10.08 -21.26
CA SER A 435 28.66 -10.96 -21.59
C SER A 435 29.81 -10.27 -22.35
N HIS A 436 29.61 -9.02 -22.78
CA HIS A 436 30.58 -8.28 -23.57
C HIS A 436 31.38 -7.28 -22.73
N ASP A 437 32.69 -7.23 -22.97
CA ASP A 437 33.63 -6.32 -22.29
C ASP A 437 33.82 -4.97 -22.97
N LYS A 438 33.12 -4.74 -24.09
CA LYS A 438 33.14 -3.48 -24.84
C LYS A 438 31.75 -3.14 -25.38
N PRO A 439 31.47 -1.87 -25.68
CA PRO A 439 30.23 -1.47 -26.34
C PRO A 439 29.98 -2.30 -27.61
N VAL A 440 28.73 -2.72 -27.81
CA VAL A 440 28.32 -3.63 -28.88
C VAL A 440 27.43 -2.89 -29.87
N SER A 441 27.68 -3.00 -31.18
CA SER A 441 26.79 -2.39 -32.17
C SER A 441 25.36 -2.94 -32.06
N TRP A 442 24.37 -2.08 -32.30
CA TRP A 442 22.97 -2.48 -32.18
C TRP A 442 22.63 -3.69 -33.07
N ASP A 443 23.13 -3.71 -34.31
CA ASP A 443 22.83 -4.78 -35.26
C ASP A 443 23.31 -6.14 -34.75
N LEU A 444 24.51 -6.20 -34.16
CA LEU A 444 25.08 -7.42 -33.60
C LEU A 444 24.32 -7.87 -32.35
N LEU A 445 24.01 -6.94 -31.45
CA LEU A 445 23.26 -7.23 -30.23
C LEU A 445 21.85 -7.73 -30.55
N ALA A 446 21.16 -7.11 -31.51
CA ALA A 446 19.82 -7.49 -31.92
C ALA A 446 19.79 -8.91 -32.52
N GLU A 447 20.80 -9.27 -33.33
CA GLU A 447 20.94 -10.62 -33.88
C GLU A 447 21.15 -11.67 -32.77
N GLN A 448 22.07 -11.41 -31.83
CA GLN A 448 22.36 -12.34 -30.73
C GLN A 448 21.17 -12.53 -29.78
N SER A 449 20.39 -11.48 -29.56
CA SER A 449 19.24 -11.48 -28.66
C SER A 449 17.92 -11.82 -29.36
N ASN A 450 17.97 -12.20 -30.63
CA ASN A 450 16.80 -12.52 -31.44
C ASN A 450 15.75 -11.39 -31.41
N TRP A 451 16.21 -10.15 -31.34
CA TRP A 451 15.40 -8.95 -31.17
C TRP A 451 14.99 -8.39 -32.53
N SER A 452 13.69 -8.16 -32.72
CA SER A 452 13.16 -7.55 -33.94
C SER A 452 12.75 -6.10 -33.68
N GLY A 453 13.44 -5.16 -34.34
CA GLY A 453 13.08 -3.75 -34.32
C GLY A 453 14.23 -2.83 -33.89
N PRO A 454 13.94 -1.54 -33.64
CA PRO A 454 14.91 -0.59 -33.14
C PRO A 454 15.27 -0.88 -31.66
N PRO A 455 16.32 -0.22 -31.13
CA PRO A 455 16.65 -0.27 -29.72
C PRO A 455 15.45 0.00 -28.80
N PRO A 456 15.29 -0.75 -27.69
CA PRO A 456 14.22 -0.53 -26.73
C PRO A 456 14.35 0.86 -26.10
N LYS A 457 13.49 1.78 -26.56
CA LYS A 457 13.52 3.18 -26.16
C LYS A 457 13.33 3.37 -24.66
N ASP A 458 12.54 2.51 -24.03
CA ASP A 458 12.26 2.60 -22.60
C ASP A 458 13.54 2.28 -21.80
N LEU A 459 14.26 1.20 -22.13
CA LEU A 459 15.55 0.87 -21.50
C LEU A 459 16.59 1.99 -21.66
N ILE A 460 16.64 2.64 -22.83
CA ILE A 460 17.53 3.78 -23.09
C ILE A 460 17.10 4.99 -22.28
N SER A 461 15.82 5.34 -22.34
CA SER A 461 15.28 6.52 -21.65
C SER A 461 15.45 6.42 -20.13
N HIS A 462 15.54 5.21 -19.60
CA HIS A 462 15.72 4.94 -18.20
C HIS A 462 17.18 4.72 -17.79
N GLY A 463 18.13 4.77 -18.72
CA GLY A 463 19.55 4.58 -18.44
C GLY A 463 19.92 3.16 -18.02
N ILE A 464 19.07 2.17 -18.29
CA ILE A 464 19.41 0.75 -18.15
C ILE A 464 20.33 0.33 -19.30
N LEU A 465 19.99 0.77 -20.51
CA LEU A 465 20.77 0.59 -21.72
C LEU A 465 21.38 1.94 -22.12
N ILE A 466 22.68 2.00 -22.32
CA ILE A 466 23.39 3.23 -22.65
C ILE A 466 23.76 3.20 -24.13
N GLU A 467 23.48 4.29 -24.83
CA GLU A 467 23.93 4.46 -26.21
C GLU A 467 25.22 5.31 -26.20
N LEU A 468 26.35 4.66 -26.51
CA LEU A 468 27.65 5.31 -26.69
C LEU A 468 27.95 5.45 -28.19
N SER A 469 28.92 6.30 -28.53
CA SER A 469 29.37 6.46 -29.92
C SER A 469 29.89 5.16 -30.55
N GLU A 470 30.37 4.23 -29.73
CA GLU A 470 30.93 2.94 -30.15
C GLU A 470 29.90 1.80 -30.13
N GLY A 471 28.71 2.01 -29.55
CA GLY A 471 27.66 0.99 -29.46
C GLY A 471 26.84 1.05 -28.18
N MET A 472 26.03 0.02 -27.97
CA MET A 472 25.24 -0.19 -26.76
C MET A 472 26.11 -0.68 -25.61
N TRP A 473 25.82 -0.20 -24.40
CA TRP A 473 26.57 -0.54 -23.20
C TRP A 473 25.66 -0.68 -21.97
N LEU A 474 26.16 -1.42 -20.96
CA LEU A 474 25.54 -1.55 -19.65
C LEU A 474 26.46 -0.99 -18.57
N HIS A 475 25.87 -0.42 -17.54
CA HIS A 475 26.63 -0.07 -16.34
C HIS A 475 27.13 -1.31 -15.61
N GLU A 476 28.29 -1.16 -14.95
CA GLU A 476 29.05 -2.30 -14.42
C GLU A 476 28.26 -3.08 -13.37
N ALA A 477 27.45 -2.41 -12.55
CA ALA A 477 26.62 -3.11 -11.56
C ALA A 477 25.52 -4.00 -12.17
N LEU A 478 24.87 -3.55 -13.24
CA LEU A 478 23.89 -4.37 -13.98
C LEU A 478 24.59 -5.52 -14.70
N LYS A 479 25.74 -5.24 -15.30
CA LYS A 479 26.57 -6.24 -15.97
C LYS A 479 27.02 -7.34 -15.01
N GLU A 480 27.59 -6.97 -13.86
CA GLU A 480 28.04 -7.92 -12.84
C GLU A 480 26.88 -8.75 -12.28
N ARG A 481 25.71 -8.13 -12.03
CA ARG A 481 24.52 -8.85 -11.58
C ARG A 481 24.07 -9.87 -12.62
N LEU A 482 23.94 -9.48 -13.88
CA LEU A 482 23.51 -10.37 -14.97
C LEU A 482 24.52 -11.50 -15.20
N LEU A 483 25.82 -11.24 -15.05
CA LEU A 483 26.87 -12.28 -15.13
C LEU A 483 26.79 -13.31 -14.00
N ARG A 484 26.37 -12.90 -12.79
CA ARG A 484 26.16 -13.84 -11.66
C ARG A 484 24.96 -14.76 -11.87
N ASP A 485 23.91 -14.31 -12.58
CA ASP A 485 22.79 -15.17 -12.99
C ASP A 485 23.25 -16.26 -13.97
N ILE A 486 24.09 -15.91 -14.95
CA ILE A 486 24.62 -16.85 -15.96
C ILE A 486 25.52 -17.93 -15.34
N GLN A 487 26.15 -17.66 -14.20
CA GLN A 487 27.02 -18.62 -13.51
C GLN A 487 26.26 -19.60 -12.59
N LEU A 488 24.97 -19.37 -12.36
CA LEU A 488 24.11 -20.20 -11.50
C LEU A 488 23.22 -21.18 -12.27
N ASP A 489 23.07 -20.98 -13.59
CA ASP A 489 22.50 -21.92 -14.57
C ASP A 489 23.59 -22.75 -15.24
#